data_AF-A0A960SWK2-F1
#
_entry.id   AF-A0A960SWK2-F1
#
_cell.length_a   1.000
_cell.length_b   1.000
_cell.length_c   1.000
_cell.angle_alpha   90.00
_cell.angle_beta   90.00
_cell.angle_gamma   90.00
#
_symmetry.space_group_name_H-M   'P 1'
#
loop_
_entity.id
_entity.type
_entity.pdbx_description
1 polymer ?
#
loop_
_entity_poly.entity_id
_entity_poly.type
_entity_poly.pdbx_seq_one_letter_code
_entity_poly.pdbx_strand_id
1 'polypeptide(L)'
;VHAGLKDWLLSTRQILEECPLRPEAMSLKDTRGFLEEFDAAGPSLERVRMLAARWLRLHPAEGETLAKLLFRDLRLGLDTELIDSAIATAFGADAAAVRKARSRCKDIGHAAVLARHGDLDSAEAPEPSQDSGTPTAKPATGWLPLDSSD
;
A
#
# COMPACT_ATOMS: atom_id res chain seq x y z
N VAL A 1 24.83 0.71 5.06
CA VAL A 1 23.46 1.26 4.91
C VAL A 1 22.38 0.22 5.20
N HIS A 2 22.48 -1.03 4.74
CA HIS A 2 21.45 -2.06 4.95
C HIS A 2 21.20 -2.52 6.41
N ALA A 3 22.18 -2.42 7.31
CA ALA A 3 22.01 -2.79 8.72
C ALA A 3 21.14 -1.77 9.48
N GLY A 4 21.36 -0.45 9.29
CA GLY A 4 20.52 0.58 9.91
C GLY A 4 19.07 0.59 9.40
N LEU A 5 18.87 0.17 8.14
CA LEU A 5 17.54 -0.07 7.56
C LEU A 5 16.88 -1.36 8.07
N LYS A 6 17.55 -2.19 8.85
CA LYS A 6 16.93 -3.37 9.48
C LYS A 6 16.38 -3.00 10.85
N ASP A 7 17.14 -2.20 11.58
CA ASP A 7 16.85 -1.85 12.98
C ASP A 7 15.62 -0.94 13.09
N TRP A 8 15.46 0.06 12.22
CA TRP A 8 14.33 0.98 12.24
C TRP A 8 12.93 0.35 11.96
N LEU A 9 12.81 -0.74 11.18
CA LEU A 9 11.52 -1.39 10.93
C LEU A 9 11.06 -2.15 12.17
N LEU A 10 11.99 -2.84 12.84
CA LEU A 10 11.78 -3.45 14.14
C LEU A 10 11.47 -2.39 15.21
N SER A 11 12.23 -1.28 15.22
CA SER A 11 11.99 -0.17 16.15
C SER A 11 10.64 0.52 15.92
N THR A 12 10.11 0.56 14.69
CA THR A 12 8.82 1.20 14.42
C THR A 12 7.71 0.54 15.23
N ARG A 13 7.60 -0.78 15.16
CA ARG A 13 6.61 -1.53 15.95
C ARG A 13 6.79 -1.28 17.44
N GLN A 14 8.03 -1.40 17.92
CA GLN A 14 8.35 -1.25 19.33
C GLN A 14 8.01 0.16 19.85
N ILE A 15 8.34 1.20 19.09
CA ILE A 15 7.97 2.59 19.44
C ILE A 15 6.45 2.75 19.49
N LEU A 16 5.73 2.15 18.54
CA LEU A 16 4.27 2.21 18.51
C LEU A 16 3.63 1.44 19.66
N GLU A 17 4.20 0.31 20.08
CA GLU A 17 3.73 -0.46 21.24
C GLU A 17 3.85 0.32 22.56
N GLU A 18 4.85 1.19 22.69
CA GLU A 18 5.04 2.05 23.86
C GLU A 18 4.21 3.35 23.82
N CYS A 19 3.58 3.65 22.68
CA CYS A 19 2.79 4.86 22.51
C CYS A 19 1.33 4.66 22.98
N PRO A 20 0.68 5.68 23.57
CA PRO A 20 -0.74 5.63 23.88
C PRO A 20 -1.56 5.77 22.59
N LEU A 21 -1.69 4.67 21.85
CA LEU A 21 -2.40 4.62 20.57
C LEU A 21 -3.91 4.48 20.78
N ARG A 22 -4.67 5.00 19.81
CA ARG A 22 -6.11 4.72 19.66
C ARG A 22 -6.32 4.14 18.27
N PRO A 23 -6.09 2.82 18.10
CA PRO A 23 -6.18 2.19 16.79
C PRO A 23 -7.59 2.34 16.22
N GLU A 24 -7.66 2.76 14.96
CA GLU A 24 -8.88 2.78 14.18
C GLU A 24 -8.77 1.75 13.05
N ALA A 25 -9.88 1.08 12.74
CA ALA A 25 -9.91 0.13 11.64
C ALA A 25 -9.57 0.83 10.32
N MET A 26 -8.54 0.34 9.62
CA MET A 26 -8.10 0.91 8.36
C MET A 26 -8.32 -0.10 7.23
N SER A 27 -9.16 0.25 6.26
CA SER A 27 -9.39 -0.62 5.10
C SER A 27 -8.26 -0.49 4.09
N LEU A 28 -8.08 -1.50 3.22
CA LEU A 28 -7.13 -1.43 2.10
C LEU A 28 -7.41 -0.24 1.16
N LYS A 29 -8.68 0.16 1.04
CA LYS A 29 -9.08 1.33 0.26
C LYS A 29 -8.58 2.62 0.90
N ASP A 30 -8.71 2.75 2.22
CA ASP A 30 -8.22 3.91 2.96
C ASP A 30 -6.70 3.98 2.96
N THR A 31 -6.02 2.82 3.03
CA THR A 31 -4.56 2.72 2.88
C THR A 31 -4.09 3.20 1.52
N ARG A 32 -4.76 2.77 0.44
CA ARG A 32 -4.44 3.26 -0.91
C ARG A 32 -4.65 4.77 -1.01
N GLY A 33 -5.80 5.29 -0.57
CA GLY A 33 -6.08 6.72 -0.62
C GLY A 33 -5.07 7.55 0.18
N PHE A 34 -4.68 7.08 1.35
CA PHE A 34 -3.62 7.71 2.14
C PHE A 34 -2.27 7.74 1.41
N LEU A 35 -1.87 6.66 0.75
CA LEU A 35 -0.60 6.60 0.02
C LEU A 35 -0.62 7.49 -1.22
N GLU A 36 -1.74 7.58 -1.91
CA GLU A 36 -1.95 8.51 -3.04
C GLU A 36 -1.86 9.97 -2.57
N GLU A 37 -2.54 10.33 -1.48
CA GLU A 37 -2.43 11.64 -0.85
C GLU A 37 -1.00 11.94 -0.39
N PHE A 38 -0.32 10.94 0.20
CA PHE A 38 1.05 11.06 0.68
C PHE A 38 2.06 11.26 -0.47
N ASP A 39 1.85 10.59 -1.60
CA ASP A 39 2.70 10.74 -2.79
C ASP A 39 2.48 12.10 -3.46
N ALA A 40 1.24 12.58 -3.49
CA ALA A 40 0.86 13.90 -3.98
C ALA A 40 1.23 15.06 -3.03
N ALA A 41 1.41 14.78 -1.74
CA ALA A 41 1.69 15.79 -0.73
C ALA A 41 2.99 16.55 -1.01
N GLY A 42 3.01 17.83 -0.63
CA GLY A 42 4.08 18.77 -0.90
C GLY A 42 5.34 18.55 -0.04
N PRO A 43 5.96 19.62 0.51
CA PRO A 43 7.26 19.56 1.17
C PRO A 43 7.40 18.46 2.24
N SER A 44 8.65 18.03 2.49
CA SER A 44 8.97 16.93 3.39
C SER A 44 8.36 17.05 4.81
N LEU A 45 8.16 18.26 5.32
CA LEU A 45 7.55 18.48 6.64
C LEU A 45 6.06 18.11 6.68
N GLU A 46 5.32 18.39 5.62
CA GLU A 46 3.90 18.03 5.50
C GLU A 46 3.75 16.51 5.50
N ARG A 47 4.56 15.82 4.69
CA ARG A 47 4.65 14.36 4.63
C ARG A 47 4.96 13.74 6.01
N VAL A 48 5.91 14.31 6.75
CA VAL A 48 6.23 13.86 8.11
C VAL A 48 5.03 14.01 9.05
N ARG A 49 4.32 15.14 9.00
CA ARG A 49 3.12 15.36 9.83
C ARG A 49 1.99 14.40 9.47
N MET A 50 1.75 14.18 8.18
CA MET A 50 0.76 13.22 7.69
C MET A 50 1.06 11.80 8.18
N LEU A 51 2.32 11.37 8.08
CA LEU A 51 2.76 10.07 8.56
C LEU A 51 2.62 9.92 10.08
N ALA A 52 3.08 10.91 10.85
CA ALA A 52 2.98 10.88 12.31
C ALA A 52 1.53 10.80 12.77
N ALA A 53 0.64 11.64 12.20
CA ALA A 53 -0.79 11.60 12.49
C ALA A 53 -1.42 10.25 12.13
N ARG A 54 -0.99 9.63 11.03
CA ARG A 54 -1.46 8.31 10.61
C ARG A 54 -1.01 7.22 11.59
N TRP A 55 0.25 7.19 11.99
CA TRP A 55 0.79 6.17 12.90
C TRP A 55 0.13 6.17 14.28
N LEU A 56 -0.28 7.33 14.80
CA LEU A 56 -0.99 7.43 16.08
C LEU A 56 -2.37 6.74 16.09
N ARG A 57 -2.90 6.43 14.90
CA ARG A 57 -4.23 5.82 14.69
C ARG A 57 -4.15 4.39 14.17
N LEU A 58 -2.95 3.86 13.94
CA LEU A 58 -2.74 2.48 13.48
C LEU A 58 -2.50 1.55 14.65
N HIS A 59 -2.90 0.29 14.51
CA HIS A 59 -2.36 -0.74 15.38
C HIS A 59 -0.84 -0.88 15.13
N PRO A 60 0.01 -1.18 16.12
CA PRO A 60 1.47 -1.27 15.92
C PRO A 60 1.90 -2.18 14.77
N ALA A 61 1.21 -3.32 14.58
CA ALA A 61 1.45 -4.23 13.46
C ALA A 61 1.12 -3.62 12.08
N GLU A 62 0.08 -2.80 12.01
CA GLU A 62 -0.30 -2.08 10.79
C GLU A 62 0.69 -0.96 10.50
N GLY A 63 1.14 -0.26 11.55
CA GLY A 63 2.18 0.77 11.45
C GLY A 63 3.52 0.22 10.94
N GLU A 64 3.93 -0.95 11.41
CA GLU A 64 5.09 -1.69 10.88
C GLU A 64 4.90 -2.05 9.41
N THR A 65 3.71 -2.54 9.04
CA THR A 65 3.39 -2.93 7.66
C THR A 65 3.40 -1.72 6.73
N LEU A 66 2.86 -0.58 7.16
CA LEU A 66 2.89 0.68 6.42
C LEU A 66 4.33 1.16 6.23
N ALA A 67 5.17 1.08 7.27
CA ALA A 67 6.60 1.41 7.15
C ALA A 67 7.28 0.53 6.09
N LYS A 68 7.08 -0.79 6.15
CA LYS A 68 7.62 -1.72 5.15
C LYS A 68 7.16 -1.38 3.72
N LEU A 69 5.89 -0.98 3.56
CA LEU A 69 5.36 -0.59 2.26
C LEU A 69 6.00 0.70 1.72
N LEU A 70 6.14 1.73 2.55
CA LEU A 70 6.76 3.01 2.18
C LEU A 70 8.22 2.84 1.74
N PHE A 71 8.95 1.96 2.42
CA PHE A 71 10.35 1.70 2.12
C PHE A 71 10.56 0.57 1.10
N ARG A 72 9.46 0.05 0.54
CA ARG A 72 9.44 -1.07 -0.41
C ARG A 72 10.22 -2.29 0.11
N ASP A 73 10.22 -2.48 1.43
CA ASP A 73 10.98 -3.52 2.13
C ASP A 73 10.03 -4.48 2.86
N LEU A 74 9.14 -5.13 2.10
CA LEU A 74 8.19 -6.10 2.64
C LEU A 74 8.85 -7.44 3.01
N ARG A 75 9.98 -7.80 2.37
CA ARG A 75 10.76 -9.04 2.56
C ARG A 75 9.95 -10.32 2.69
N LEU A 76 8.85 -10.41 1.95
CA LEU A 76 7.98 -11.58 1.99
C LEU A 76 8.57 -12.79 1.23
N GLY A 77 9.75 -12.65 0.61
CA GLY A 77 10.35 -13.71 -0.21
C GLY A 77 9.52 -14.05 -1.45
N LEU A 78 8.64 -13.14 -1.87
CA LEU A 78 7.75 -13.35 -3.01
C LEU A 78 8.51 -13.08 -4.30
N ASP A 79 8.64 -14.10 -5.13
CA ASP A 79 9.00 -13.92 -6.53
C ASP A 79 7.73 -13.82 -7.40
N THR A 80 7.93 -13.40 -8.65
CA THR A 80 6.80 -13.18 -9.57
C THR A 80 6.14 -14.48 -10.01
N GLU A 81 6.86 -15.61 -10.01
CA GLU A 81 6.32 -16.91 -10.40
C GLU A 81 5.41 -17.49 -9.30
N LEU A 82 5.77 -17.28 -8.04
CA LEU A 82 4.99 -17.66 -6.87
C LEU A 82 3.68 -16.88 -6.82
N ILE A 83 3.71 -15.58 -7.16
CA ILE A 83 2.51 -14.75 -7.27
C ILE A 83 1.61 -15.25 -8.40
N ASP A 84 2.16 -15.53 -9.59
CA ASP A 84 1.40 -16.06 -10.72
C ASP A 84 0.71 -17.39 -10.33
N SER A 85 1.42 -18.27 -9.63
CA SER A 85 0.89 -19.54 -9.12
C SER A 85 -0.20 -19.36 -8.06
N ALA A 86 -0.03 -18.40 -7.14
CA ALA A 86 -1.02 -18.09 -6.13
C ALA A 86 -2.31 -17.55 -6.73
N ILE A 87 -2.23 -16.68 -7.74
CA ILE A 87 -3.38 -16.15 -8.48
C ILE A 87 -4.09 -17.29 -9.22
N ALA A 88 -3.34 -18.12 -9.94
CA ALA A 88 -3.87 -19.28 -10.65
C ALA A 88 -4.62 -20.23 -9.71
N THR A 89 -4.03 -20.52 -8.55
CA THR A 89 -4.64 -21.36 -7.51
C THR A 89 -5.91 -20.72 -6.93
N ALA A 90 -5.88 -19.42 -6.65
CA ALA A 90 -7.01 -18.71 -6.05
C ALA A 90 -8.25 -18.62 -6.96
N PHE A 91 -8.04 -18.54 -8.28
CA PHE A 91 -9.12 -18.35 -9.26
C PHE A 91 -9.33 -19.54 -10.19
N GLY A 92 -8.63 -20.65 -9.98
CA GLY A 92 -8.75 -21.86 -10.81
C GLY A 92 -8.31 -21.66 -12.27
N ALA A 93 -7.33 -20.78 -12.49
CA ALA A 93 -6.79 -20.46 -13.82
C ALA A 93 -5.49 -21.23 -14.10
N ASP A 94 -5.05 -21.24 -15.36
CA ASP A 94 -3.73 -21.74 -15.73
C ASP A 94 -2.63 -20.72 -15.36
N ALA A 95 -1.58 -21.18 -14.67
CA ALA A 95 -0.47 -20.33 -14.24
C ALA A 95 0.30 -19.74 -15.43
N ALA A 96 0.40 -20.45 -16.57
CA ALA A 96 1.04 -19.91 -17.77
C ALA A 96 0.19 -18.81 -18.42
N ALA A 97 -1.14 -18.95 -18.42
CA ALA A 97 -2.06 -17.91 -18.85
C ALA A 97 -1.98 -16.65 -17.96
N VAL A 98 -1.92 -16.80 -16.63
CA VAL A 98 -1.74 -15.67 -15.69
C VAL A 98 -0.43 -14.94 -15.95
N ARG A 99 0.68 -15.69 -16.08
CA ARG A 99 2.00 -15.13 -16.41
C ARG A 99 1.99 -14.36 -17.73
N LYS A 100 1.32 -14.91 -18.75
CA LYS A 100 1.18 -14.28 -20.07
C LYS A 100 0.37 -12.98 -19.98
N ALA A 101 -0.76 -12.99 -19.28
CA ALA A 101 -1.57 -11.81 -19.03
C ALA A 101 -0.77 -10.72 -18.29
N ARG A 102 -0.11 -11.07 -17.17
CA ARG A 102 0.77 -10.16 -16.42
C ARG A 102 1.87 -9.56 -17.29
N SER A 103 2.49 -10.36 -18.17
CA SER A 103 3.56 -9.87 -19.05
C SER A 103 3.04 -8.86 -20.09
N ARG A 104 1.77 -9.00 -20.52
CA ARG A 104 1.12 -8.07 -21.45
C ARG A 104 0.69 -6.78 -20.76
N CYS A 105 -0.03 -6.85 -19.65
CA CYS A 105 -0.55 -5.68 -18.94
C CYS A 105 0.48 -5.00 -18.03
N LYS A 106 1.59 -5.67 -17.69
CA LYS A 106 2.61 -5.20 -16.75
C LYS A 106 2.05 -4.81 -15.37
N ASP A 107 0.88 -5.33 -15.02
CA ASP A 107 0.18 -5.09 -13.76
C ASP A 107 -0.37 -6.40 -13.19
N ILE A 108 0.17 -6.82 -12.05
CA ILE A 108 -0.22 -8.04 -11.34
C ILE A 108 -1.67 -7.93 -10.83
N GLY A 109 -2.07 -6.75 -10.34
CA GLY A 109 -3.42 -6.51 -9.83
C GLY A 109 -4.45 -6.61 -10.94
N HIS A 110 -4.16 -6.01 -12.10
CA HIS A 110 -4.99 -6.14 -13.28
C HIS A 110 -5.09 -7.61 -13.76
N ALA A 111 -3.96 -8.33 -13.83
CA ALA A 111 -3.96 -9.75 -14.19
C ALA A 111 -4.77 -10.62 -13.20
N ALA A 112 -4.72 -10.32 -11.90
CA ALA A 112 -5.51 -11.02 -10.89
C ALA A 112 -7.03 -10.76 -11.05
N VAL A 113 -7.42 -9.54 -11.42
CA VAL A 113 -8.82 -9.21 -11.74
C VAL A 113 -9.28 -9.98 -12.97
N LEU A 114 -8.49 -10.02 -14.04
CA LEU A 114 -8.79 -10.80 -15.24
C LEU A 114 -8.89 -12.31 -14.94
N ALA A 115 -7.98 -12.85 -14.11
CA ALA A 115 -8.03 -14.24 -13.66
C ALA A 115 -9.35 -14.54 -12.92
N ARG A 116 -9.77 -13.65 -12.01
CA ARG A 116 -11.03 -13.77 -11.28
C ARG A 116 -12.25 -13.78 -12.20
N HIS A 117 -12.20 -13.03 -13.31
CA HIS A 117 -13.28 -12.97 -14.29
C HIS A 117 -13.19 -14.05 -15.39
N GLY A 118 -12.13 -14.86 -15.39
CA GLY A 118 -11.89 -15.87 -16.43
C GLY A 118 -11.55 -15.27 -17.79
N ASP A 119 -11.04 -14.03 -17.82
CA ASP A 119 -10.83 -13.23 -19.04
C ASP A 119 -9.36 -12.87 -19.24
N LEU A 120 -8.45 -13.83 -19.03
CA LEU A 120 -7.01 -13.61 -19.15
C LEU A 120 -6.56 -13.30 -20.59
N ASP A 121 -7.37 -13.64 -21.59
CA ASP A 121 -7.06 -13.40 -23.00
C ASP A 121 -7.27 -11.95 -23.42
N SER A 122 -8.13 -11.18 -22.73
CA SER A 122 -8.34 -9.74 -22.94
C SER A 122 -7.25 -8.87 -22.32
N ALA A 123 -6.21 -9.47 -21.72
CA ALA A 123 -5.08 -8.76 -21.16
C ALA A 123 -4.33 -7.98 -22.24
N GLU A 124 -4.56 -6.68 -22.26
CA GLU A 124 -3.89 -5.73 -23.15
C GLU A 124 -2.86 -4.93 -22.37
N ALA A 125 -1.91 -4.33 -23.10
CA ALA A 125 -1.04 -3.34 -22.49
C ALA A 125 -1.93 -2.19 -22.00
N PRO A 126 -1.64 -1.60 -20.82
CA PRO A 126 -2.37 -0.42 -20.40
C PRO A 126 -2.20 0.62 -21.50
N GLU A 127 -3.31 0.99 -22.15
CA GLU A 127 -3.33 2.26 -22.87
C GLU A 127 -2.85 3.34 -21.90
N PRO A 128 -2.17 4.40 -22.38
CA PRO A 128 -1.83 5.56 -21.55
C PRO A 128 -3.14 6.22 -21.10
N SER A 129 -3.77 5.64 -20.09
CA SER A 129 -5.09 5.99 -19.62
C SER A 129 -4.94 7.24 -18.78
N GLN A 130 -5.71 8.24 -19.19
CA GLN A 130 -6.00 9.47 -18.46
C GLN A 130 -6.85 9.16 -17.23
N ASP A 131 -6.35 8.31 -16.33
CA ASP A 131 -6.97 8.08 -15.04
C ASP A 131 -6.45 9.12 -14.04
N SER A 132 -6.80 10.38 -14.31
CA SER A 132 -6.99 11.36 -13.24
C SER A 132 -8.30 11.02 -12.55
N GLY A 133 -8.36 9.85 -11.92
CA GLY A 133 -9.39 9.50 -10.97
C GLY A 133 -9.29 10.50 -9.83
N THR A 134 -10.03 11.60 -9.94
CA THR A 134 -10.16 12.59 -8.88
C THR A 134 -10.74 11.84 -7.69
N PRO A 135 -10.00 11.63 -6.58
CA PRO A 135 -10.61 11.12 -5.38
C PRO A 135 -11.51 12.26 -4.90
N THR A 136 -12.82 12.12 -5.07
CA THR A 136 -13.77 12.86 -4.23
C THR A 136 -13.66 12.26 -2.82
N ALA A 137 -12.52 12.51 -2.17
CA ALA A 137 -12.35 12.32 -0.75
C ALA A 137 -13.08 13.49 -0.09
N LYS A 138 -14.29 13.22 0.40
CA LYS A 138 -14.92 14.08 1.38
C LYS A 138 -13.93 14.18 2.55
N PRO A 139 -13.45 15.36 2.96
CA PRO A 139 -12.46 15.45 4.02
C PRO A 139 -13.07 14.82 5.27
N ALA A 140 -12.42 13.77 5.77
CA ALA A 140 -12.68 13.26 7.10
C ALA A 140 -12.24 14.36 8.08
N THR A 141 -13.22 15.17 8.46
CA THR A 141 -13.40 15.95 9.67
C THR A 141 -12.15 16.13 10.56
N GLY A 142 -11.71 17.38 10.70
CA GLY A 142 -11.07 17.87 11.94
C GLY A 142 -9.58 17.63 12.06
N TRP A 143 -8.76 18.28 11.23
CA TRP A 143 -7.37 18.55 11.61
C TRP A 143 -7.38 19.61 12.71
N LEU A 144 -7.24 19.18 13.96
CA LEU A 144 -6.96 20.09 15.08
C LEU A 144 -5.52 20.60 14.94
N PRO A 145 -5.28 21.92 14.96
CA PRO A 145 -3.94 22.46 15.14
C PRO A 145 -3.40 21.98 16.49
N LEU A 146 -2.17 21.46 16.52
CA LEU A 146 -1.40 21.41 17.75
C LEU A 146 -1.18 22.88 18.17
N ASP A 147 -1.90 23.27 19.22
CA ASP A 147 -1.75 24.54 19.92
C ASP A 147 -0.26 24.76 20.23
N SER A 148 0.28 25.81 19.61
CA SER A 148 1.52 26.44 20.03
C SER A 148 1.16 27.48 21.10
N SER A 149 1.24 27.08 22.37
CA SER A 149 1.23 27.99 23.51
C SER A 149 2.42 27.68 24.42
N ASP A 150 3.30 28.68 24.48
CA ASP A 150 4.35 29.04 25.48
C ASP A 150 5.43 28.02 25.90
#